data_AF-E9FJ19-F1
#
_entry.id   AF-E9FJ19-F1
#
_cell.length_a   1.000
_cell.length_b   1.000
_cell.length_c   1.000
_cell.angle_alpha   90.00
_cell.angle_beta   90.00
_cell.angle_gamma   90.00
#
_symmetry.space_group_name_H-M   'P 1'
#
loop_
_entity.id
_entity.type
_entity.pdbx_description
1 polymer ?
#
loop_
_entity_poly.entity_id
_entity_poly.type
_entity_poly.pdbx_seq_one_letter_code
_entity_poly.pdbx_strand_id
1 'polypeptide(L)'
;MKINFPLLDEPLAIENATFLVLEDQFTFSTIVKQFYQYTDDGELKLFDRNLKALKESELLVITDVLGYNLNSPAMLKLIHADLENQLNDKPEVKSMIEKLVATITELLAFECLENELDLEYDEITILELIDALGVKVETLSDTPFEKMLEIVQVFKYLSKKKLLIFINASAYLSKDELVNLIEYIQLNQLRVLFVEPRKVYDFPQYVLDQDYFLNPENMV
;
A
#
# COMPACT_ATOMS: atom_id res chain seq x y z
N MET A 1 -16.62 -1.35 -1.59
CA MET A 1 -16.70 -0.30 -0.54
C MET A 1 -17.51 0.84 -1.11
N LYS A 2 -18.00 1.81 -0.34
CA LYS A 2 -18.69 2.96 -0.91
C LYS A 2 -18.16 4.27 -0.33
N ILE A 3 -18.19 5.32 -1.15
CA ILE A 3 -17.93 6.69 -0.77
C ILE A 3 -19.21 7.51 -0.94
N ASN A 4 -19.49 8.39 0.01
CA ASN A 4 -20.57 9.35 -0.08
C ASN A 4 -20.10 10.71 0.44
N PHE A 5 -20.53 11.79 -0.21
CA PHE A 5 -20.30 13.17 0.23
C PHE A 5 -21.47 14.04 -0.26
N PRO A 6 -21.69 15.25 0.29
CA PRO A 6 -22.94 16.00 0.09
C PRO A 6 -23.36 16.29 -1.35
N LEU A 7 -22.41 16.28 -2.29
CA LEU A 7 -22.67 16.54 -3.72
C LEU A 7 -23.08 15.28 -4.50
N LEU A 8 -23.02 14.09 -3.90
CA LEU A 8 -23.46 12.86 -4.54
C LEU A 8 -24.93 12.57 -4.18
N ASP A 9 -25.76 12.35 -5.20
CA ASP A 9 -27.14 11.89 -5.01
C ASP A 9 -27.18 10.47 -4.41
N GLU A 10 -26.26 9.60 -4.86
CA GLU A 10 -26.14 8.23 -4.39
C GLU A 10 -24.69 7.87 -4.02
N PRO A 11 -24.48 7.01 -3.01
CA PRO A 11 -23.14 6.54 -2.65
C PRO A 11 -22.46 5.78 -3.80
N LEU A 12 -21.29 6.25 -4.17
CA LEU A 12 -20.46 5.68 -5.22
C LEU A 12 -19.76 4.41 -4.76
N ALA A 13 -19.81 3.34 -5.56
CA ALA A 13 -19.09 2.11 -5.27
C ALA A 13 -17.60 2.23 -5.64
N ILE A 14 -16.74 1.84 -4.71
CA ILE A 14 -15.30 1.65 -4.94
C ILE A 14 -15.05 0.15 -5.07
N GLU A 15 -14.70 -0.25 -6.29
CA GLU A 15 -14.39 -1.61 -6.70
C GLU A 15 -13.05 -1.62 -7.45
N ASN A 16 -12.14 -2.48 -7.02
CA ASN A 16 -10.79 -2.58 -7.58
C ASN A 16 -10.09 -1.21 -7.71
N ALA A 17 -9.62 -0.86 -8.91
CA ALA A 17 -9.19 0.48 -9.27
C ALA A 17 -10.41 1.30 -9.73
N THR A 18 -10.77 2.33 -8.97
CA THR A 18 -11.88 3.24 -9.28
C THR A 18 -11.35 4.64 -9.52
N PHE A 19 -11.79 5.29 -10.60
CA PHE A 19 -11.44 6.69 -10.90
C PHE A 19 -12.63 7.60 -10.57
N LEU A 20 -12.39 8.58 -9.71
CA LEU A 20 -13.30 9.67 -9.40
C LEU A 20 -12.70 10.97 -9.93
N VAL A 21 -13.27 11.48 -11.01
CA VAL A 21 -12.87 12.73 -11.64
C VAL A 21 -13.76 13.86 -11.12
N LEU A 22 -13.14 14.92 -10.62
CA LEU A 22 -13.83 16.11 -10.12
C LEU A 22 -13.40 17.30 -10.99
N GLU A 23 -14.24 17.71 -11.94
CA GLU A 23 -13.87 18.75 -12.92
C GLU A 23 -13.82 20.15 -12.31
N ASP A 24 -14.66 20.42 -11.31
CA ASP A 24 -14.62 21.66 -10.55
C ASP A 24 -13.46 21.69 -9.55
N GLN A 25 -12.58 22.67 -9.68
CA GLN A 25 -11.37 22.81 -8.85
C GLN A 25 -11.70 23.02 -7.37
N PHE A 26 -12.76 23.76 -7.06
CA PHE A 26 -13.16 24.01 -5.68
C PHE A 26 -13.60 22.71 -5.01
N THR A 27 -14.41 21.91 -5.71
CA THR A 27 -14.85 20.58 -5.29
C THR A 27 -13.67 19.64 -5.14
N PHE A 28 -12.79 19.55 -6.13
CA PHE A 28 -11.58 18.73 -6.06
C PHE A 28 -10.76 19.06 -4.80
N SER A 29 -10.43 20.33 -4.58
CA SER A 29 -9.63 20.74 -3.41
C SER A 29 -10.35 20.49 -2.08
N THR A 30 -11.68 20.64 -2.03
CA THR A 30 -12.49 20.37 -0.85
C THR A 30 -12.51 18.88 -0.51
N ILE A 31 -12.70 18.01 -1.50
CA ILE A 31 -12.68 16.56 -1.33
C ILE A 31 -11.28 16.08 -0.91
N VAL A 32 -10.21 16.59 -1.53
CA VAL A 32 -8.83 16.29 -1.13
C VAL A 32 -8.59 16.68 0.33
N LYS A 33 -9.01 17.88 0.74
CA LYS A 33 -8.93 18.33 2.13
C LYS A 33 -9.70 17.39 3.07
N GLN A 34 -10.91 16.97 2.69
CA GLN A 34 -11.73 16.06 3.48
C GLN A 34 -11.08 14.67 3.62
N PHE A 35 -10.36 14.16 2.62
CA PHE A 35 -9.60 12.91 2.76
C PHE A 35 -8.46 13.02 3.77
N TYR A 36 -7.71 14.13 3.77
CA TYR A 36 -6.65 14.36 4.76
C TYR A 36 -7.17 14.66 6.16
N GLN A 37 -8.38 15.20 6.28
CA GLN A 37 -9.07 15.50 7.54
C GLN A 37 -10.15 14.46 7.87
N TYR A 38 -10.04 13.27 7.29
CA TYR A 38 -11.09 12.27 7.37
C TYR A 38 -11.35 11.86 8.81
N THR A 39 -12.61 11.96 9.22
CA THR A 39 -13.10 11.47 10.51
C THR A 39 -14.40 10.72 10.27
N ASP A 40 -14.70 9.76 11.14
CA ASP A 40 -15.92 8.95 11.05
C ASP A 40 -17.20 9.81 11.05
N ASP A 41 -17.16 11.00 11.65
CA ASP A 41 -18.25 11.98 11.75
C ASP A 41 -18.22 13.09 10.68
N GLY A 42 -17.21 13.11 9.81
CA GLY A 42 -17.04 14.13 8.76
C GLY A 42 -18.09 14.08 7.63
N GLU A 43 -18.04 15.07 6.73
CA GLU A 43 -18.92 15.17 5.56
C GLU A 43 -18.68 14.07 4.53
N LEU A 44 -17.41 13.69 4.34
CA LEU A 44 -17.01 12.57 3.51
C LEU A 44 -17.16 11.28 4.31
N LYS A 45 -18.00 10.36 3.83
CA LYS A 45 -18.25 9.05 4.45
C LYS A 45 -17.68 7.94 3.58
N LEU A 46 -16.87 7.08 4.20
CA LEU A 46 -16.42 5.82 3.61
C LEU A 46 -17.01 4.69 4.42
N PHE A 47 -17.64 3.72 3.77
CA PHE A 47 -18.25 2.58 4.48
C PHE A 47 -18.21 1.29 3.67
N ASP A 48 -18.24 0.18 4.38
CA ASP A 48 -18.30 -1.15 3.78
C ASP A 48 -19.73 -1.53 3.34
N ARG A 49 -19.89 -2.77 2.84
CA ARG A 49 -21.19 -3.29 2.39
C ARG A 49 -22.21 -3.41 3.53
N ASN A 50 -21.75 -3.44 4.78
CA ASN A 50 -22.58 -3.56 5.99
C ASN A 50 -22.88 -2.18 6.60
N LEU A 51 -22.63 -1.08 5.87
CA LEU A 51 -22.78 0.30 6.33
C LEU A 51 -21.88 0.64 7.52
N LYS A 52 -20.82 -0.13 7.76
CA LYS A 52 -19.84 0.19 8.79
C LYS A 52 -18.87 1.23 8.26
N ALA A 53 -18.78 2.36 8.95
CA ALA A 53 -17.83 3.41 8.63
C ALA A 53 -16.38 2.88 8.68
N LEU A 54 -15.59 3.29 7.70
CA LEU A 54 -14.17 3.06 7.65
C LEU A 54 -13.49 4.01 8.63
N LYS A 55 -12.54 3.51 9.43
CA LYS A 55 -11.77 4.36 10.35
C LYS A 55 -10.63 5.05 9.63
N GLU A 56 -10.19 6.20 10.14
CA GLU A 56 -8.99 6.91 9.65
C GLU A 56 -7.76 6.00 9.59
N SER A 57 -7.55 5.15 10.60
CA SER A 57 -6.42 4.22 10.65
C SER A 57 -6.46 3.13 9.56
N GLU A 58 -7.63 2.89 8.95
CA GLU A 58 -7.84 1.94 7.86
C GLU A 58 -7.69 2.59 6.46
N LEU A 59 -7.50 3.91 6.40
CA LEU A 59 -7.32 4.69 5.18
C LEU A 59 -5.83 4.97 4.92
N LEU A 60 -5.41 4.92 3.65
CA LEU A 60 -4.08 5.35 3.22
C LEU A 60 -4.23 6.35 2.07
N VAL A 61 -3.85 7.61 2.30
CA VAL A 61 -3.94 8.70 1.31
C VAL A 61 -2.53 9.10 0.89
N ILE A 62 -2.29 9.12 -0.43
CA ILE A 62 -0.99 9.44 -1.01
C ILE A 62 -1.18 10.49 -2.11
N THR A 63 -0.55 11.64 -1.90
CA THR A 63 -0.44 12.72 -2.91
C THR A 63 0.97 12.76 -3.48
N ASP A 64 1.98 12.76 -2.62
CA ASP A 64 3.38 12.69 -3.02
C ASP A 64 3.83 11.23 -3.11
N VAL A 65 3.83 10.70 -4.34
CA VAL A 65 4.22 9.33 -4.64
C VAL A 65 5.73 9.10 -4.39
N LEU A 66 6.57 10.01 -4.86
CA LEU A 66 8.03 9.88 -4.77
C LEU A 66 8.51 10.09 -3.32
N GLY A 67 7.89 11.02 -2.59
CA GLY A 67 8.20 11.28 -1.18
C GLY A 67 7.62 10.26 -0.19
N TYR A 68 6.79 9.31 -0.64
CA TYR A 68 6.21 8.31 0.26
C TYR A 68 7.27 7.31 0.75
N ASN A 69 7.46 7.27 2.08
CA ASN A 69 8.46 6.40 2.70
C ASN A 69 7.93 4.96 2.87
N LEU A 70 8.27 4.10 1.91
CA LEU A 70 7.99 2.65 1.96
C LEU A 70 8.77 1.92 3.06
N ASN A 71 9.89 2.47 3.52
CA ASN A 71 10.79 1.87 4.50
C ASN A 71 10.48 2.33 5.94
N SER A 72 9.21 2.59 6.26
CA SER A 72 8.83 2.86 7.65
C SER A 72 9.08 1.61 8.54
N PRO A 73 9.40 1.76 9.83
CA PRO A 73 9.68 0.61 10.71
C PRO A 73 8.53 -0.41 10.76
N ALA A 74 7.29 0.06 10.72
CA ALA A 74 6.11 -0.80 10.68
C ALA A 74 6.02 -1.62 9.38
N MET A 75 6.47 -1.04 8.26
CA MET A 75 6.51 -1.71 6.96
C MET A 75 7.62 -2.75 6.88
N LEU A 76 8.84 -2.39 7.30
CA LEU A 76 9.97 -3.31 7.30
C LEU A 76 9.66 -4.56 8.10
N LYS A 77 9.04 -4.40 9.28
CA LYS A 77 8.60 -5.54 10.10
C LYS A 77 7.64 -6.49 9.36
N LEU A 78 6.73 -5.97 8.55
CA LEU A 78 5.81 -6.80 7.75
C LEU A 78 6.54 -7.51 6.61
N ILE A 79 7.46 -6.81 5.94
CA ILE A 79 8.27 -7.37 4.86
C ILE A 79 9.16 -8.50 5.39
N HIS A 80 9.82 -8.29 6.53
CA HIS A 80 10.68 -9.30 7.15
C HIS A 80 9.89 -10.53 7.59
N ALA A 81 8.71 -10.33 8.19
CA ALA A 81 7.82 -11.43 8.54
C ALA A 81 7.31 -12.19 7.30
N ASP A 82 7.03 -11.51 6.19
CA ASP A 82 6.63 -12.17 4.93
C ASP A 82 7.79 -13.00 4.36
N LEU A 83 9.01 -12.46 4.34
CA LEU A 83 10.20 -13.19 3.90
C LEU A 83 10.46 -14.43 4.76
N GLU A 84 10.32 -14.32 6.08
CA GLU A 84 10.40 -15.46 7.00
C GLU A 84 9.34 -16.52 6.65
N ASN A 85 8.10 -16.12 6.40
CA ASN A 85 7.03 -17.04 5.99
C ASN A 85 7.31 -17.72 4.64
N GLN A 86 7.84 -16.99 3.66
CA GLN A 86 8.25 -17.56 2.38
C GLN A 86 9.37 -18.59 2.53
N LEU A 87 10.28 -18.40 3.49
CA LEU A 87 11.30 -19.39 3.83
C LEU A 87 10.68 -20.61 4.53
N ASN A 88 9.69 -20.40 5.39
CA ASN A 88 8.94 -21.48 6.04
C ASN A 88 8.20 -22.37 5.02
N ASP A 89 7.70 -21.80 3.93
CA ASP A 89 7.05 -22.53 2.83
C ASP A 89 8.04 -23.35 1.98
N LYS A 90 9.36 -23.16 2.16
CA LYS A 90 10.43 -23.88 1.45
C LYS A 90 11.35 -24.60 2.46
N PRO A 91 10.93 -25.76 3.01
CA PRO A 91 11.64 -26.46 4.09
C PRO A 91 13.10 -26.79 3.76
N GLU A 92 13.40 -27.10 2.50
CA GLU A 92 14.76 -27.42 2.04
C GLU A 92 15.72 -26.24 2.20
N VAL A 93 15.28 -25.04 1.82
CA VAL A 93 16.07 -23.81 1.92
C VAL A 93 16.22 -23.41 3.38
N LYS A 94 15.13 -23.47 4.16
CA LYS A 94 15.14 -23.20 5.59
C LYS A 94 16.13 -24.10 6.33
N SER A 95 16.09 -25.41 6.07
CA SER A 95 17.02 -26.37 6.68
C SER A 95 18.48 -26.09 6.31
N MET A 96 18.74 -25.61 5.09
CA MET A 96 20.10 -25.22 4.69
C MET A 96 20.59 -23.98 5.45
N ILE A 97 19.72 -22.97 5.62
CA ILE A 97 20.03 -21.77 6.42
C ILE A 97 20.30 -22.18 7.87
N GLU A 98 19.42 -22.97 8.49
CA GLU A 98 19.57 -23.43 9.88
C GLU A 98 20.89 -24.19 10.10
N LYS A 99 21.32 -25.02 9.14
CA LYS A 99 22.63 -25.71 9.21
C LYS A 99 23.81 -24.74 9.18
N LEU A 100 23.74 -23.72 8.32
CA LEU A 100 24.79 -22.70 8.23
C LEU A 100 24.84 -21.86 9.51
N VAL A 101 23.67 -21.48 10.04
CA VAL A 101 23.55 -20.75 11.29
C VAL A 101 24.13 -21.56 12.45
N ALA A 102 23.76 -22.84 12.58
CA ALA A 102 24.33 -23.72 13.59
C ALA A 102 25.86 -23.80 13.50
N THR A 103 26.41 -23.89 12.28
CA THR A 103 27.86 -23.89 12.07
C THR A 103 28.51 -22.58 12.53
N ILE A 104 27.89 -21.43 12.23
CA ILE A 104 28.37 -20.11 12.66
C ILE A 104 28.30 -20.00 14.19
N THR A 105 27.19 -20.44 14.80
CA THR A 105 27.01 -20.44 16.25
C THR A 105 28.05 -21.29 16.95
N GLU A 106 28.38 -22.49 16.44
CA GLU A 106 29.44 -23.34 16.99
C GLU A 106 30.82 -22.66 16.95
N LEU A 107 31.15 -21.99 15.84
CA LEU A 107 32.42 -21.26 15.71
C LEU A 107 32.52 -20.10 16.71
N LEU A 108 31.43 -19.33 16.87
CA LEU A 108 31.39 -18.22 17.84
C LEU A 108 31.40 -18.73 19.29
N ALA A 109 30.68 -19.82 19.56
CA ALA A 109 30.65 -20.46 20.87
C ALA A 109 32.04 -20.93 21.32
N PHE A 110 32.85 -21.42 20.38
CA PHE A 110 34.23 -21.80 20.65
C PHE A 110 35.06 -20.60 21.13
N GLU A 111 34.97 -19.45 20.47
CA GLU A 111 35.64 -18.22 20.88
C GLU A 111 35.11 -17.69 22.22
N CYS A 112 33.81 -17.85 22.51
CA CYS A 112 33.24 -17.50 23.81
C CYS A 112 33.83 -18.36 24.95
N LEU A 113 34.08 -19.65 24.70
CA LEU A 113 34.69 -20.56 25.68
C LEU A 113 36.18 -20.27 25.92
N GLU A 114 36.90 -19.78 24.91
CA GLU A 114 38.29 -19.35 25.07
C GLU A 114 38.43 -18.04 25.84
N ASN A 115 37.33 -17.31 26.03
CA ASN A 115 37.33 -16.06 26.80
C ASN A 115 37.54 -16.32 28.30
N GLU A 116 38.19 -15.38 28.99
CA GLU A 116 38.38 -15.44 30.45
C GLU A 116 37.07 -15.23 31.23
N LEU A 117 36.05 -14.66 30.58
CA LEU A 117 34.74 -14.39 31.14
C LEU A 117 33.78 -15.56 30.92
N ASP A 118 32.86 -15.75 31.87
CA ASP A 118 31.74 -16.68 31.71
C ASP A 118 30.65 -16.02 30.86
N LEU A 119 30.61 -16.37 29.56
CA LEU A 119 29.75 -15.75 28.57
C LEU A 119 28.57 -16.66 28.21
N GLU A 120 27.36 -16.08 28.19
CA GLU A 120 26.13 -16.72 27.70
C GLU A 120 25.68 -16.08 26.37
N TYR A 121 24.94 -16.83 25.56
CA TYR A 121 24.39 -16.37 24.28
C TYR A 121 23.08 -17.10 23.96
N ASP A 122 22.21 -16.39 23.23
CA ASP A 122 20.95 -16.93 22.70
C ASP A 122 21.13 -17.55 21.30
N GLU A 123 20.05 -18.08 20.73
CA GLU A 123 20.03 -18.57 19.35
C GLU A 123 19.95 -17.45 18.32
N ILE A 124 20.52 -17.66 17.14
CA ILE A 124 20.38 -16.74 16.00
C ILE A 124 19.15 -17.14 15.19
N THR A 125 18.15 -16.27 15.14
CA THR A 125 16.91 -16.52 14.40
C THR A 125 17.00 -16.05 12.94
N ILE A 126 16.13 -16.59 12.08
CA ILE A 126 16.04 -16.15 10.67
C ILE A 126 15.66 -14.68 10.57
N LEU A 127 14.77 -14.20 11.45
CA LEU A 127 14.34 -12.81 11.46
C LEU A 127 15.51 -11.86 11.78
N GLU A 128 16.34 -12.19 12.77
CA GLU A 128 17.54 -11.41 13.10
C GLU A 128 18.56 -11.38 11.95
N LEU A 129 18.69 -12.47 11.19
CA LEU A 129 19.52 -12.49 9.99
C LEU A 129 18.99 -11.56 8.90
N ILE A 130 17.67 -11.54 8.69
CA ILE A 130 17.01 -10.65 7.72
C ILE A 130 17.20 -9.19 8.15
N ASP A 131 17.02 -8.89 9.43
CA ASP A 131 17.26 -7.57 10.00
C ASP A 131 18.73 -7.14 9.84
N ALA A 132 19.67 -8.03 10.19
CA ALA A 132 21.12 -7.77 10.09
C ALA A 132 21.59 -7.57 8.65
N LEU A 133 20.96 -8.23 7.67
CA LEU A 133 21.22 -8.02 6.25
C LEU A 133 20.78 -6.63 5.78
N GLY A 134 19.92 -5.93 6.53
CA GLY A 134 19.44 -4.59 6.20
C GLY A 134 18.42 -4.59 5.05
N VAL A 135 17.61 -5.64 4.96
CA VAL A 135 16.60 -5.78 3.90
C VAL A 135 15.61 -4.62 3.96
N LYS A 136 15.47 -3.91 2.83
CA LYS A 136 14.60 -2.75 2.65
C LYS A 136 14.15 -2.64 1.20
N VAL A 137 13.08 -1.90 0.96
CA VAL A 137 12.61 -1.58 -0.40
C VAL A 137 13.60 -0.62 -1.04
N GLU A 138 14.04 -0.92 -2.27
CA GLU A 138 14.85 0.00 -3.07
C GLU A 138 13.96 1.14 -3.56
N THR A 139 14.38 2.39 -3.38
CA THR A 139 13.51 3.54 -3.72
C THR A 139 14.23 4.71 -4.38
N LEU A 140 15.51 4.54 -4.73
CA LEU A 140 16.38 5.63 -5.17
C LEU A 140 16.39 5.80 -6.69
N SER A 141 16.02 4.75 -7.42
CA SER A 141 16.08 4.66 -8.88
C SER A 141 14.69 4.69 -9.53
N ASP A 142 13.62 4.71 -8.73
CA ASP A 142 12.25 4.51 -9.19
C ASP A 142 11.75 5.65 -10.06
N THR A 143 11.17 5.29 -11.19
CA THR A 143 10.19 6.10 -11.89
C THR A 143 8.91 6.25 -11.06
N PRO A 144 8.07 7.27 -11.30
CA PRO A 144 6.76 7.39 -10.63
C PRO A 144 5.89 6.13 -10.77
N PHE A 145 5.96 5.44 -11.92
CA PHE A 145 5.24 4.19 -12.14
C PHE A 145 5.72 3.07 -11.23
N GLU A 146 7.04 2.79 -11.22
CA GLU A 146 7.63 1.76 -10.36
C GLU A 146 7.28 2.05 -8.89
N LYS A 147 7.39 3.32 -8.48
CA LYS A 147 7.05 3.75 -7.14
C LYS A 147 5.58 3.50 -6.77
N MET A 148 4.65 3.81 -7.67
CA MET A 148 3.22 3.53 -7.43
C MET A 148 2.95 2.03 -7.37
N LEU A 149 3.61 1.23 -8.21
CA LEU A 149 3.46 -0.21 -8.19
C LEU A 149 3.93 -0.80 -6.86
N GLU A 150 5.09 -0.35 -6.35
CA GLU A 150 5.60 -0.74 -5.03
C GLU A 150 4.67 -0.32 -3.90
N ILE A 151 4.10 0.90 -3.95
CA ILE A 151 3.10 1.35 -2.98
C ILE A 151 1.89 0.41 -2.97
N VAL A 152 1.40 -0.01 -4.15
CA VAL A 152 0.27 -0.93 -4.24
C VAL A 152 0.65 -2.34 -3.77
N GLN A 153 1.88 -2.80 -4.06
CA GLN A 153 2.42 -4.05 -3.52
C GLN A 153 2.49 -4.01 -1.99
N VAL A 154 3.01 -2.93 -1.42
CA VAL A 154 3.07 -2.71 0.03
C VAL A 154 1.66 -2.65 0.64
N PHE A 155 0.73 -1.96 -0.02
CA PHE A 155 -0.65 -1.87 0.44
C PHE A 155 -1.33 -3.23 0.57
N LYS A 156 -1.02 -4.19 -0.31
CA LYS A 156 -1.48 -5.59 -0.18
C LYS A 156 -1.09 -6.24 1.14
N TYR A 157 0.10 -5.93 1.68
CA TYR A 157 0.59 -6.47 2.95
C TYR A 157 0.05 -5.74 4.19
N LEU A 158 -0.46 -4.51 4.01
CA LEU A 158 -1.03 -3.71 5.08
C LEU A 158 -2.46 -4.15 5.42
N SER A 159 -2.63 -5.31 6.05
CA SER A 159 -3.95 -5.89 6.39
C SER A 159 -4.90 -4.97 7.18
N LYS A 160 -4.37 -4.00 7.93
CA LYS A 160 -5.15 -2.99 8.66
C LYS A 160 -5.70 -1.90 7.74
N LYS A 161 -5.04 -1.63 6.61
CA LYS A 161 -5.48 -0.65 5.61
C LYS A 161 -6.46 -1.35 4.65
N LYS A 162 -7.58 -0.70 4.36
CA LYS A 162 -8.67 -1.27 3.54
C LYS A 162 -8.95 -0.47 2.27
N LEU A 163 -8.45 0.76 2.20
CA LEU A 163 -8.58 1.64 1.04
C LEU A 163 -7.29 2.43 0.85
N LEU A 164 -6.73 2.37 -0.35
CA LEU A 164 -5.66 3.23 -0.82
C LEU A 164 -6.26 4.33 -1.71
N ILE A 165 -5.83 5.57 -1.50
CA ILE A 165 -6.27 6.72 -2.29
C ILE A 165 -5.04 7.41 -2.87
N PHE A 166 -5.01 7.51 -4.19
CA PHE A 166 -4.07 8.34 -4.91
C PHE A 166 -4.72 9.66 -5.31
N ILE A 167 -4.06 10.78 -5.00
CA ILE A 167 -4.53 12.12 -5.35
C ILE A 167 -3.75 12.64 -6.55
N ASN A 168 -4.44 12.85 -7.67
CA ASN A 168 -3.88 13.38 -8.92
C ASN A 168 -2.61 12.65 -9.38
N ALA A 169 -2.55 11.33 -9.16
CA ALA A 169 -1.36 10.54 -9.46
C ALA A 169 -1.33 10.06 -10.91
N SER A 170 -2.49 9.94 -11.56
CA SER A 170 -2.58 9.54 -12.97
C SER A 170 -1.82 10.48 -13.89
N ALA A 171 -1.64 11.74 -13.48
CA ALA A 171 -0.90 12.76 -14.21
C ALA A 171 0.57 12.39 -14.50
N TYR A 172 1.14 11.45 -13.73
CA TYR A 172 2.52 10.99 -13.91
C TYR A 172 2.64 9.75 -14.81
N LEU A 173 1.52 9.12 -15.18
CA LEU A 173 1.50 7.82 -15.82
C LEU A 173 1.03 7.92 -17.27
N SER A 174 1.74 7.23 -18.15
CA SER A 174 1.25 6.91 -19.50
C SER A 174 0.04 5.98 -19.43
N LYS A 175 -0.70 5.89 -20.55
CA LYS A 175 -1.85 4.98 -20.66
C LYS A 175 -1.44 3.52 -20.37
N ASP A 176 -0.32 3.06 -20.92
CA ASP A 176 0.15 1.67 -20.78
C ASP A 176 0.61 1.36 -19.34
N GLU A 177 1.30 2.29 -18.69
CA GLU A 177 1.66 2.17 -17.26
C GLU A 177 0.41 2.08 -16.38
N LEU A 178 -0.60 2.91 -16.65
CA LEU A 178 -1.83 2.89 -15.90
C LEU A 178 -2.63 1.59 -16.13
N VAL A 179 -2.64 1.03 -17.35
CA VAL A 179 -3.22 -0.30 -17.63
C VAL A 179 -2.55 -1.34 -16.73
N ASN A 180 -1.22 -1.41 -16.74
CA ASN A 180 -0.47 -2.38 -15.94
C ASN A 180 -0.77 -2.25 -14.43
N LEU A 181 -0.89 -1.01 -13.93
CA LEU A 181 -1.24 -0.75 -12.54
C LEU A 181 -2.67 -1.23 -12.21
N ILE A 182 -3.64 -0.93 -13.08
CA ILE A 182 -5.04 -1.37 -12.93
C ILE A 182 -5.12 -2.90 -12.93
N GLU A 183 -4.44 -3.57 -13.86
CA GLU A 183 -4.41 -5.04 -13.94
C GLU A 183 -3.86 -5.64 -12.63
N TYR A 184 -2.75 -5.10 -12.12
CA TYR A 184 -2.18 -5.56 -10.85
C TYR A 184 -3.16 -5.38 -9.69
N ILE A 185 -3.84 -4.22 -9.61
CA ILE A 185 -4.86 -3.94 -8.58
C ILE A 185 -6.01 -4.95 -8.65
N GLN A 186 -6.50 -5.24 -9.86
CA GLN A 186 -7.62 -6.15 -10.10
C GLN A 186 -7.25 -7.61 -9.76
N LEU A 187 -6.09 -8.09 -10.21
CA LEU A 187 -5.60 -9.44 -9.93
C LEU A 187 -5.46 -9.71 -8.42
N ASN A 188 -5.08 -8.68 -7.66
CA ASN A 188 -4.93 -8.77 -6.21
C ASN A 188 -6.19 -8.34 -5.43
N GLN A 189 -7.30 -8.01 -6.11
CA GLN A 189 -8.57 -7.58 -5.51
C GLN A 189 -8.42 -6.41 -4.53
N LEU A 190 -7.48 -5.51 -4.80
CA LEU A 190 -7.18 -4.37 -3.95
C LEU A 190 -8.17 -3.23 -4.20
N ARG A 191 -8.50 -2.46 -3.17
CA ARG A 191 -9.38 -1.29 -3.33
C ARG A 191 -8.54 -0.02 -3.38
N VAL A 192 -8.50 0.58 -4.57
CA VAL A 192 -7.72 1.77 -4.86
C VAL A 192 -8.63 2.81 -5.51
N LEU A 193 -8.69 4.01 -4.92
CA LEU A 193 -9.41 5.15 -5.46
C LEU A 193 -8.40 6.16 -6.03
N PHE A 194 -8.57 6.52 -7.29
CA PHE A 194 -7.86 7.63 -7.92
C PHE A 194 -8.77 8.85 -7.92
N VAL A 195 -8.34 9.94 -7.29
CA VAL A 195 -9.08 11.20 -7.23
C VAL A 195 -8.36 12.18 -8.16
N GLU A 196 -9.00 12.54 -9.25
CA GLU A 196 -8.34 13.19 -10.39
C GLU A 196 -9.08 14.48 -10.77
N PRO A 197 -8.39 15.57 -11.10
CA PRO A 197 -9.03 16.83 -11.46
C PRO A 197 -9.49 16.87 -12.93
N ARG A 198 -9.16 15.84 -13.72
CA ARG A 198 -9.45 15.76 -15.16
C ARG A 198 -9.61 14.31 -15.57
N LYS A 199 -10.32 14.10 -16.67
CA LYS A 199 -10.56 12.76 -17.23
C LYS A 199 -9.26 12.03 -17.52
N VAL A 200 -9.22 10.76 -17.14
CA VAL A 200 -8.04 9.91 -17.23
C VAL A 200 -8.20 8.97 -18.41
N TYR A 201 -7.66 9.39 -19.56
CA TYR A 201 -7.75 8.66 -20.83
C TYR A 201 -9.20 8.16 -21.09
N ASP A 202 -9.34 6.95 -21.62
CA ASP A 202 -10.63 6.32 -21.95
C ASP A 202 -10.99 5.20 -20.96
N PHE A 203 -10.48 5.28 -19.72
CA PHE A 203 -10.76 4.26 -18.71
C PHE A 203 -12.18 4.41 -18.13
N PRO A 204 -12.77 3.31 -17.61
CA PRO A 204 -14.00 3.37 -16.84
C PRO A 204 -13.83 4.30 -15.63
N GLN A 205 -14.61 5.37 -15.57
CA GLN A 205 -14.45 6.42 -14.56
C GLN A 205 -15.78 7.10 -14.23
N TYR A 206 -15.85 7.67 -13.03
CA TYR A 206 -16.96 8.49 -12.59
C TYR A 206 -16.56 9.95 -12.65
N VAL A 207 -17.27 10.75 -13.45
CA VAL A 207 -16.99 12.16 -13.67
C VAL A 207 -18.06 12.99 -12.99
N LEU A 208 -17.69 13.77 -11.98
CA LEU A 208 -18.51 14.83 -11.43
C LEU A 208 -18.23 16.11 -12.21
N ASP A 209 -19.18 16.51 -13.04
CA ASP A 209 -19.07 17.70 -13.88
C ASP A 209 -19.26 19.00 -13.08
N GLN A 210 -19.15 20.14 -13.76
CA GLN A 210 -19.28 21.48 -13.15
C GLN A 210 -20.69 21.79 -12.65
N ASP A 211 -21.70 21.07 -13.14
CA ASP A 211 -23.10 21.18 -12.69
C ASP A 211 -23.38 20.22 -11.52
N TYR A 212 -22.35 19.55 -10.99
CA TYR A 212 -22.40 18.56 -9.91
C TYR A 212 -23.17 17.29 -10.26
N PHE A 213 -23.30 16.98 -11.54
CA PHE A 213 -23.91 15.75 -11.99
C PHE A 213 -22.84 14.65 -12.16
N LEU A 214 -23.12 13.46 -11.62
CA LEU A 214 -22.20 12.34 -11.67
C LEU A 214 -22.48 11.45 -12.89
N ASN A 215 -21.56 11.46 -13.85
CA ASN A 215 -21.63 10.68 -15.07
C ASN A 215 -20.69 9.46 -15.01
N PRO A 216 -21.20 8.22 -15.15
CA PRO A 216 -20.35 7.07 -15.43
C PRO A 216 -19.91 7.11 -16.90
N GLU A 217 -18.60 7.23 -17.15
CA GLU A 217 -18.02 7.25 -18.49
C GLU A 217 -17.19 5.99 -18.76
N ASN A 218 -17.25 5.49 -20.01
CA ASN A 218 -16.50 4.32 -20.49
C ASN A 218 -16.73 3.02 -19.68
N MET A 219 -17.88 2.91 -19.02
CA MET A 219 -18.32 1.70 -18.31
C MET A 219 -18.89 0.70 -19.33
N VAL A 220 -18.06 -0.20 -19.86
CA VAL A 220 -18.47 -1.29 -20.77
C VAL A 220 -18.39 -2.63 -20.06
#